data_AF-A0A4Q5TN51-F1
#
_entry.id   AF-A0A4Q5TN51-F1
#
_cell.length_a   1.000
_cell.length_b   1.000
_cell.length_c   1.000
_cell.angle_alpha   90.00
_cell.angle_beta   90.00
_cell.angle_gamma   90.00
#
_symmetry.space_group_name_H-M   'P 1'
#
loop_
_entity.id
_entity.type
_entity.pdbx_description
1 polymer ?
#
loop_
_entity_poly.entity_id
_entity_poly.type
_entity_poly.pdbx_seq_one_letter_code
_entity_poly.pdbx_strand_id
1 'polypeptide(L)'
;KDAVDIARNALKDAKSKNRNILIIDTAGRLAIDEAMMTEVANIKSAVNPNEILFVVDSMTGQDAVNTAKAFNDRLDFTGVVLTKLDGDTRGGAALSIKYTVNKPIKFVSSGEKMDTLDVFYPERMAQRILGMGDITSLVEKAQEQFDEEQAKKLESKIRKNKFDFADFKTQLEQIKKMGNMKDLLGMIPGVGSKIKDLDINDDAFKGIEAMINSMTPEERGNPDLIDNNRRKRIAKGSGKEIGDVNAFMKQFEQMRDMMKGMNKMNMFGKMMPGMRR
;
A
#
# COMPACT_ATOMS: atom_id res chain seq x y z
N LYS A 1 4.87 -4.08 -39.83
CA LYS A 1 3.60 -4.52 -39.22
C LYS A 1 2.77 -3.27 -38.99
N ASP A 2 1.57 -3.19 -39.55
CA ASP A 2 0.72 -1.99 -39.42
C ASP A 2 -0.01 -1.99 -38.07
N ALA A 3 0.17 -0.93 -37.27
CA ALA A 3 -0.48 -0.77 -35.97
C ALA A 3 -2.01 -0.70 -36.08
N VAL A 4 -2.54 -0.14 -37.17
CA VAL A 4 -3.97 -0.03 -37.42
C VAL A 4 -4.60 -1.40 -37.63
N ASP A 5 -3.95 -2.26 -38.41
CA ASP A 5 -4.44 -3.62 -38.67
C ASP A 5 -4.40 -4.48 -37.41
N ILE A 6 -3.36 -4.33 -36.58
CA ILE A 6 -3.29 -5.01 -35.28
C ILE A 6 -4.46 -4.59 -34.39
N ALA A 7 -4.74 -3.29 -34.29
CA ALA A 7 -5.82 -2.75 -33.47
C ALA A 7 -7.21 -3.22 -33.97
N ARG A 8 -7.45 -3.24 -35.29
CA ARG A 8 -8.69 -3.78 -35.89
C ARG A 8 -8.87 -5.26 -35.62
N ASN A 9 -7.80 -6.04 -35.78
CA ASN A 9 -7.85 -7.48 -35.53
C ASN A 9 -8.09 -7.79 -34.05
N ALA A 10 -7.47 -7.04 -33.14
CA ALA A 10 -7.72 -7.15 -31.71
C ALA A 10 -9.19 -6.84 -31.36
N LEU A 11 -9.78 -5.79 -31.96
CA LEU A 11 -11.20 -5.46 -31.77
C LEU A 11 -12.12 -6.58 -32.28
N LYS A 12 -11.82 -7.16 -33.44
CA LYS A 12 -12.60 -8.26 -34.01
C LYS A 12 -12.53 -9.52 -33.13
N ASP A 13 -11.34 -9.85 -32.63
CA ASP A 13 -11.13 -11.00 -31.74
C ASP A 13 -11.78 -10.80 -30.36
N ALA A 14 -11.71 -9.59 -29.80
CA ALA A 14 -12.38 -9.26 -28.55
C ALA A 14 -13.91 -9.42 -28.68
N LYS A 15 -14.49 -8.97 -29.80
CA LYS A 15 -15.92 -9.13 -30.10
C LYS A 15 -16.30 -10.60 -30.30
N SER A 16 -15.52 -11.37 -31.05
CA SER A 16 -15.83 -12.79 -31.29
C SER A 16 -15.76 -13.64 -30.01
N LYS A 17 -14.92 -13.24 -29.05
CA LYS A 17 -14.76 -13.90 -27.75
C LYS A 17 -15.63 -13.30 -26.63
N ASN A 18 -16.58 -12.42 -26.95
CA ASN A 18 -17.46 -11.76 -25.98
C ASN A 18 -16.69 -11.11 -24.80
N ARG A 19 -15.56 -10.45 -25.10
CA ARG A 19 -14.81 -9.69 -24.09
C ARG A 19 -15.48 -8.34 -23.85
N ASN A 20 -15.63 -7.96 -22.58
CA ASN A 20 -16.24 -6.70 -22.18
C ASN A 20 -15.29 -5.50 -22.31
N ILE A 21 -13.98 -5.73 -22.12
CA ILE A 21 -12.95 -4.68 -22.08
C ILE A 21 -11.81 -5.08 -23.01
N LEU A 22 -11.38 -4.13 -23.84
CA LEU A 22 -10.18 -4.22 -24.66
C LEU A 22 -9.29 -3.01 -24.34
N ILE A 23 -8.07 -3.27 -23.91
CA ILE A 23 -7.05 -2.25 -23.68
C ILE A 23 -6.06 -2.32 -24.85
N ILE A 24 -5.88 -1.21 -25.54
CA ILE A 24 -4.90 -1.08 -26.63
C ILE A 24 -3.76 -0.23 -26.11
N ASP A 25 -2.64 -0.87 -25.83
CA ASP A 25 -1.39 -0.18 -25.50
C ASP A 25 -0.69 0.28 -26.79
N THR A 26 -0.28 1.55 -26.81
CA THR A 26 0.36 2.17 -27.97
C THR A 26 1.79 2.58 -27.60
N ALA A 27 2.71 2.53 -28.57
CA ALA A 27 4.06 3.03 -28.35
C ALA A 27 4.08 4.47 -27.81
N GLY A 28 5.05 4.76 -26.93
CA GLY A 28 5.33 6.11 -26.46
C GLY A 28 5.75 7.02 -27.60
N ARG A 29 5.26 8.27 -27.59
CA ARG A 29 5.42 9.22 -28.70
C ARG A 29 5.76 10.59 -28.17
N LEU A 30 6.63 11.30 -28.88
CA LEU A 30 6.86 12.72 -28.64
C LEU A 30 5.76 13.51 -29.36
N ALA A 31 5.20 14.51 -28.69
CA ALA A 31 4.17 15.38 -29.29
C ALA A 31 4.61 16.09 -30.58
N ILE A 32 5.93 16.23 -30.77
CA ILE A 32 6.53 16.88 -31.94
C ILE A 32 6.67 15.94 -33.15
N ASP A 33 6.48 14.63 -32.98
CA ASP A 33 6.62 13.67 -34.08
C ASP A 33 5.27 13.52 -34.82
N GLU A 34 5.15 14.23 -35.94
CA GLU A 34 3.95 14.24 -36.79
C GLU A 34 3.60 12.87 -37.39
N ALA A 35 4.60 12.06 -37.74
CA ALA A 35 4.37 10.73 -38.29
C ALA A 35 3.74 9.83 -37.23
N MET A 36 4.29 9.87 -36.02
CA MET A 36 3.72 9.17 -34.88
C MET A 36 2.34 9.72 -34.49
N MET A 37 2.11 11.03 -34.46
CA MET A 37 0.79 11.58 -34.15
C MET A 37 -0.27 11.18 -35.19
N THR A 38 0.11 11.06 -36.45
CA THR A 38 -0.76 10.57 -37.53
C THR A 38 -1.12 9.10 -37.33
N GLU A 39 -0.16 8.25 -36.96
CA GLU A 39 -0.44 6.84 -36.74
C GLU A 39 -1.42 6.62 -35.57
N VAL A 40 -1.33 7.36 -34.45
CA VAL A 40 -2.35 7.23 -33.36
C VAL A 40 -3.72 7.73 -33.81
N ALA A 41 -3.77 8.82 -34.57
CA ALA A 41 -5.03 9.31 -35.12
C ALA A 41 -5.69 8.28 -36.05
N ASN A 42 -4.87 7.54 -36.83
CA ASN A 42 -5.34 6.45 -37.67
C ASN A 42 -5.86 5.27 -36.83
N ILE A 43 -5.17 4.90 -35.74
CA ILE A 43 -5.64 3.88 -34.80
C ILE A 43 -6.98 4.29 -34.19
N LYS A 44 -7.09 5.52 -33.65
CA LYS A 44 -8.34 6.08 -33.09
C LYS A 44 -9.48 5.97 -34.11
N SER A 45 -9.25 6.42 -35.34
CA SER A 45 -10.26 6.41 -36.40
C SER A 45 -10.67 4.98 -36.80
N ALA A 46 -9.75 4.02 -36.73
CA ALA A 46 -10.01 2.64 -37.11
C ALA A 46 -10.78 1.83 -36.06
N VAL A 47 -10.57 2.09 -34.76
CA VAL A 47 -11.19 1.32 -33.67
C VAL A 47 -12.30 2.06 -32.93
N ASN A 48 -12.40 3.38 -33.11
CA ASN A 48 -13.39 4.27 -32.47
C ASN A 48 -13.56 3.99 -30.96
N PRO A 49 -12.50 4.22 -30.15
CA PRO A 49 -12.49 3.84 -28.74
C PRO A 49 -13.47 4.68 -27.91
N ASN A 50 -14.12 4.07 -26.92
CA ASN A 50 -14.96 4.78 -25.96
C ASN A 50 -14.16 5.67 -25.01
N GLU A 51 -12.94 5.26 -24.70
CA GLU A 51 -12.06 5.92 -23.74
C GLU A 51 -10.64 6.00 -24.33
N ILE A 52 -10.02 7.17 -24.22
CA ILE A 52 -8.63 7.41 -24.58
C ILE A 52 -7.98 8.01 -23.34
N LEU A 53 -7.02 7.28 -22.77
CA LEU A 53 -6.32 7.69 -21.55
C LEU A 53 -4.94 8.23 -21.91
N PHE A 54 -4.69 9.50 -21.60
CA PHE A 54 -3.37 10.10 -21.74
C PHE A 54 -2.56 9.83 -20.47
N VAL A 55 -1.48 9.06 -20.61
CA VAL A 55 -0.60 8.68 -19.50
C VAL A 55 0.57 9.66 -19.45
N VAL A 56 0.82 10.24 -18.28
CA VAL A 56 1.85 11.26 -18.10
C VAL A 56 2.52 11.14 -16.76
N ASP A 57 3.84 11.36 -16.76
CA ASP A 57 4.66 11.35 -15.55
C ASP A 57 4.50 12.66 -14.78
N SER A 58 4.15 12.57 -13.49
CA SER A 58 3.93 13.75 -12.65
C SER A 58 5.20 14.56 -12.41
N MET A 59 6.38 14.00 -12.67
CA MET A 59 7.66 14.73 -12.56
C MET A 59 7.93 15.66 -13.74
N THR A 60 7.25 15.50 -14.88
CA THR A 60 7.59 16.16 -16.16
C THR A 60 7.19 17.65 -16.23
N GLY A 61 6.65 18.21 -15.14
CA GLY A 61 6.53 19.67 -14.95
C GLY A 61 5.78 20.39 -16.07
N GLN A 62 6.35 21.49 -16.58
CA GLN A 62 5.74 22.34 -17.62
C GLN A 62 5.71 21.69 -19.01
N ASP A 63 6.67 20.81 -19.33
CA ASP A 63 6.71 20.14 -20.63
C ASP A 63 5.56 19.14 -20.81
N ALA A 64 5.10 18.56 -19.70
CA ALA A 64 3.90 17.74 -19.65
C ALA A 64 2.67 18.49 -20.16
N VAL A 65 2.57 19.79 -19.89
CA VAL A 65 1.42 20.64 -20.23
C VAL A 65 1.32 20.85 -21.73
N ASN A 66 2.44 21.20 -22.36
CA ASN A 66 2.50 21.40 -23.81
C ASN A 66 2.24 20.09 -24.56
N THR A 67 2.80 18.99 -24.05
CA THR A 67 2.59 17.65 -24.59
C THR A 67 1.10 17.27 -24.48
N ALA A 68 0.50 17.40 -23.30
CA ALA A 68 -0.91 17.10 -23.08
C ALA A 68 -1.81 17.90 -24.02
N LYS A 69 -1.52 19.20 -24.23
CA LYS A 69 -2.27 20.04 -25.17
C LYS A 69 -2.19 19.51 -26.61
N ALA A 70 -0.99 19.26 -27.11
CA ALA A 70 -0.79 18.76 -28.48
C ALA A 70 -1.47 17.41 -28.72
N PHE A 71 -1.41 16.50 -27.74
CA PHE A 71 -2.13 15.23 -27.81
C PHE A 71 -3.65 15.43 -27.75
N ASN A 72 -4.14 16.34 -26.91
CA ASN A 72 -5.56 16.62 -26.79
C ASN A 72 -6.13 17.23 -28.07
N ASP A 73 -5.41 18.16 -28.71
CA ASP A 73 -5.88 18.83 -29.93
C ASP A 73 -6.06 17.84 -31.09
N ARG A 74 -5.31 16.74 -31.10
CA ARG A 74 -5.37 15.72 -32.16
C ARG A 74 -6.24 14.52 -31.83
N LEU A 75 -6.13 14.02 -30.59
CA LEU A 75 -6.79 12.80 -30.17
C LEU A 75 -8.04 13.03 -29.33
N ASP A 76 -8.25 14.25 -28.83
CA ASP A 76 -9.35 14.61 -27.93
C ASP A 76 -9.58 13.54 -26.87
N PHE A 77 -8.54 13.30 -26.05
CA PHE A 77 -8.58 12.20 -25.10
C PHE A 77 -9.62 12.45 -24.00
N THR A 78 -10.10 11.38 -23.39
CA THR A 78 -11.25 11.42 -22.46
C THR A 78 -10.83 11.48 -21.00
N GLY A 79 -9.60 11.09 -20.68
CA GLY A 79 -9.07 11.14 -19.33
C GLY A 79 -7.55 11.11 -19.27
N VAL A 80 -7.03 11.45 -18.09
CA VAL A 80 -5.59 11.46 -17.80
C VAL A 80 -5.26 10.43 -16.72
N VAL A 81 -4.11 9.80 -16.85
CA VAL A 81 -3.50 8.94 -15.83
C VAL A 81 -2.16 9.54 -15.42
N LEU A 82 -1.99 9.83 -14.14
CA LEU A 82 -0.73 10.35 -13.61
C LEU A 82 0.10 9.22 -13.02
N THR A 83 1.34 9.07 -13.47
CA THR A 83 2.28 8.07 -12.94
C THR A 83 3.37 8.70 -12.11
N LYS A 84 4.00 7.93 -11.22
CA LYS A 84 5.11 8.35 -10.35
C LYS A 84 4.74 9.47 -9.38
N LEU A 85 3.52 9.40 -8.85
CA LEU A 85 3.01 10.40 -7.93
C LEU A 85 3.79 10.42 -6.61
N ASP A 86 4.45 9.34 -6.22
CA ASP A 86 5.38 9.26 -5.09
C ASP A 86 6.55 10.26 -5.21
N GLY A 87 7.02 10.51 -6.43
CA GLY A 87 8.10 11.48 -6.71
C GLY A 87 7.64 12.94 -6.83
N ASP A 88 6.34 13.19 -7.07
CA ASP A 88 5.81 14.56 -7.12
C ASP A 88 5.49 15.07 -5.71
N THR A 89 6.33 15.99 -5.24
CA THR A 89 6.21 16.57 -3.90
C THR A 89 5.15 17.67 -3.81
N ARG A 90 4.57 18.12 -4.94
CA ARG A 90 3.67 19.30 -4.95
C ARG A 90 2.44 19.20 -5.84
N GLY A 91 2.17 18.07 -6.49
CA GLY A 91 0.95 17.85 -7.29
C GLY A 91 0.78 18.82 -8.46
N GLY A 92 1.85 19.50 -8.87
CA GLY A 92 1.80 20.64 -9.79
C GLY A 92 1.45 20.22 -11.21
N ALA A 93 1.90 19.04 -11.64
CA ALA A 93 1.59 18.49 -12.95
C ALA A 93 0.10 18.18 -13.10
N ALA A 94 -0.53 17.62 -12.05
CA ALA A 94 -1.96 17.32 -12.03
C ALA A 94 -2.80 18.58 -12.28
N LEU A 95 -2.50 19.67 -11.55
CA LEU A 95 -3.21 20.93 -11.68
C LEU A 95 -2.99 21.56 -13.05
N SER A 96 -1.75 21.58 -13.53
CA SER A 96 -1.39 22.24 -14.78
C SER A 96 -2.04 21.54 -15.98
N ILE A 97 -2.02 20.21 -16.01
CA ILE A 97 -2.68 19.43 -17.06
C ILE A 97 -4.19 19.64 -17.00
N LYS A 98 -4.80 19.53 -15.81
CA LYS A 98 -6.25 19.74 -15.67
C LYS A 98 -6.66 21.14 -16.14
N TYR A 99 -5.89 22.17 -15.82
CA TYR A 99 -6.16 23.53 -16.24
C TYR A 99 -6.04 23.72 -17.76
N THR A 100 -5.03 23.13 -18.40
CA THR A 100 -4.75 23.34 -19.83
C THR A 100 -5.64 22.53 -20.76
N VAL A 101 -5.83 21.23 -20.50
CA VAL A 101 -6.63 20.35 -21.39
C VAL A 101 -8.09 20.20 -20.96
N ASN A 102 -8.42 20.61 -19.73
CA ASN A 102 -9.74 20.47 -19.12
C ASN A 102 -10.31 19.03 -19.08
N LYS A 103 -9.46 18.01 -19.19
CA LYS A 103 -9.87 16.59 -19.09
C LYS A 103 -9.79 16.07 -17.65
N PRO A 104 -10.66 15.13 -17.24
CA PRO A 104 -10.60 14.56 -15.89
C PRO A 104 -9.36 13.68 -15.72
N ILE A 105 -8.72 13.75 -14.55
CA ILE A 105 -7.72 12.77 -14.14
C ILE A 105 -8.51 11.59 -13.53
N LYS A 106 -8.31 10.39 -14.07
CA LYS A 106 -9.08 9.20 -13.68
C LYS A 106 -8.31 8.30 -12.71
N PHE A 107 -7.02 8.14 -12.94
CA PHE A 107 -6.17 7.25 -12.16
C PHE A 107 -4.83 7.90 -11.81
N VAL A 108 -4.24 7.41 -10.74
CA VAL A 108 -2.89 7.73 -10.30
C VAL A 108 -2.10 6.46 -10.02
N SER A 109 -0.81 6.49 -10.26
CA SER A 109 0.12 5.44 -9.84
C SER A 109 1.22 6.04 -8.98
N SER A 110 1.46 5.42 -7.82
CA SER A 110 2.49 5.84 -6.85
C SER A 110 3.68 4.89 -6.82
N GLY A 111 3.88 4.07 -7.85
CA GLY A 111 5.00 3.12 -7.92
C GLY A 111 4.95 2.23 -9.17
N GLU A 112 5.83 1.23 -9.21
CA GLU A 112 6.01 0.37 -10.40
C GLU A 112 5.16 -0.90 -10.37
N LYS A 113 4.63 -1.28 -9.19
CA LYS A 113 3.89 -2.52 -9.02
C LYS A 113 2.41 -2.34 -9.39
N MET A 114 1.76 -3.43 -9.79
CA MET A 114 0.35 -3.41 -10.23
C MET A 114 -0.64 -2.95 -9.15
N ASP A 115 -0.31 -3.15 -7.88
CA ASP A 115 -1.10 -2.74 -6.70
C ASP A 115 -0.98 -1.24 -6.38
N THR A 116 -0.14 -0.50 -7.12
CA THR A 116 0.07 0.94 -6.88
C THR A 116 -0.79 1.84 -7.76
N LEU A 117 -1.56 1.27 -8.69
CA LEU A 117 -2.54 1.99 -9.50
C LEU A 117 -3.83 2.16 -8.71
N ASP A 118 -4.25 3.40 -8.50
CA ASP A 118 -5.43 3.77 -7.74
C ASP A 118 -6.29 4.81 -8.48
N VAL A 119 -7.53 4.96 -8.05
CA VAL A 119 -8.45 5.99 -8.54
C VAL A 119 -7.98 7.37 -8.08
N PHE A 120 -8.08 8.37 -8.96
CA PHE A 120 -7.76 9.74 -8.59
C PHE A 120 -8.89 10.37 -7.76
N TYR A 121 -8.53 10.86 -6.57
CA TYR A 121 -9.42 11.64 -5.70
C TYR A 121 -8.91 13.09 -5.58
N PRO A 122 -9.64 14.08 -6.14
CA PRO A 122 -9.23 15.48 -6.10
C PRO A 122 -8.99 16.02 -4.69
N GLU A 123 -9.80 15.62 -3.71
CA GLU A 123 -9.71 16.06 -2.32
C GLU A 123 -8.40 15.60 -1.67
N ARG A 124 -8.01 14.33 -1.90
CA ARG A 124 -6.73 13.78 -1.43
C ARG A 124 -5.55 14.52 -2.07
N MET A 125 -5.64 14.82 -3.38
CA MET A 125 -4.62 15.60 -4.08
C MET A 125 -4.51 17.01 -3.49
N ALA A 126 -5.61 17.71 -3.27
CA ALA A 126 -5.61 19.05 -2.68
C ALA A 126 -5.00 19.05 -1.28
N GLN A 127 -5.35 18.07 -0.43
CA GLN A 127 -4.75 17.92 0.91
C GLN A 127 -3.25 17.67 0.83
N ARG A 128 -2.79 16.85 -0.11
CA ARG A 128 -1.36 16.60 -0.34
C ARG A 128 -0.61 17.86 -0.77
N ILE A 129 -1.18 18.64 -1.70
CA ILE A 129 -0.61 19.93 -2.13
C ILE A 129 -0.52 20.92 -0.96
N LEU A 130 -1.54 20.96 -0.11
CA LEU A 130 -1.58 21.80 1.08
C LEU A 130 -0.70 21.29 2.24
N GLY A 131 -0.01 20.17 2.08
CA GLY A 131 0.82 19.55 3.12
C GLY A 131 0.01 18.95 4.29
N MET A 132 -1.31 18.79 4.12
CA MET A 132 -2.22 18.20 5.10
C MET A 132 -2.45 16.68 4.88
N GLY A 133 -1.92 16.13 3.79
CA GLY A 133 -2.21 14.79 3.28
C GLY A 133 -1.69 13.60 4.10
N ASP A 134 -0.86 13.84 5.12
CA ASP A 134 -0.35 12.74 5.96
C ASP A 134 -1.35 12.30 7.02
N ILE A 135 -2.20 13.16 7.57
CA ILE A 135 -3.03 12.76 8.72
C ILE A 135 -4.28 11.99 8.28
N THR A 136 -4.93 12.42 7.20
CA THR A 136 -6.18 11.81 6.70
C THR A 136 -5.92 10.47 6.00
N SER A 137 -4.85 10.36 5.20
CA SER A 137 -4.48 9.09 4.55
C SER A 137 -3.98 8.05 5.55
N LEU A 138 -3.30 8.46 6.63
CA LEU A 138 -2.95 7.57 7.75
C LEU A 138 -4.18 7.07 8.48
N VAL A 139 -5.20 7.91 8.66
CA VAL A 139 -6.48 7.50 9.27
C VAL A 139 -7.29 6.59 8.32
N GLU A 140 -7.29 6.86 7.02
CA GLU A 140 -8.01 6.04 6.02
C GLU A 140 -7.34 4.68 5.79
N LYS A 141 -6.00 4.63 5.64
CA LYS A 141 -5.27 3.34 5.57
C LYS A 141 -5.36 2.57 6.89
N ALA A 142 -5.41 3.26 8.04
CA ALA A 142 -5.71 2.62 9.30
C ALA A 142 -7.17 2.12 9.35
N GLN A 143 -8.14 2.83 8.78
CA GLN A 143 -9.54 2.40 8.78
C GLN A 143 -9.81 1.25 7.81
N GLU A 144 -9.19 1.23 6.62
CA GLU A 144 -9.34 0.15 5.64
C GLU A 144 -8.67 -1.16 6.08
N GLN A 145 -7.60 -1.08 6.89
CA GLN A 145 -6.93 -2.26 7.45
C GLN A 145 -7.44 -2.70 8.82
N PHE A 146 -8.32 -1.91 9.46
CA PHE A 146 -9.01 -2.32 10.68
C PHE A 146 -10.34 -2.95 10.32
N ASP A 147 -10.30 -4.27 10.14
CA ASP A 147 -11.48 -5.12 10.16
C ASP A 147 -12.20 -4.90 11.51
N GLU A 148 -13.31 -4.13 11.52
CA GLU A 148 -14.03 -3.72 12.74
C GLU A 148 -14.35 -4.92 13.65
N GLU A 149 -14.55 -6.11 13.07
CA GLU A 149 -14.74 -7.34 13.81
C GLU A 149 -13.48 -7.81 14.54
N GLN A 150 -12.31 -7.72 13.90
CA GLN A 150 -11.03 -8.10 14.51
C GLN A 150 -10.66 -7.10 15.60
N ALA A 151 -10.90 -5.81 15.39
CA ALA A 151 -10.69 -4.76 16.38
C ALA A 151 -11.55 -4.99 17.64
N LYS A 152 -12.85 -5.30 17.47
CA LYS A 152 -13.76 -5.63 18.59
C LYS A 152 -13.36 -6.93 19.32
N LYS A 153 -12.96 -7.97 18.59
CA LYS A 153 -12.47 -9.23 19.18
C LYS A 153 -11.19 -9.00 19.97
N LEU A 154 -10.26 -8.22 19.41
CA LEU A 154 -8.99 -7.85 20.04
C LEU A 154 -9.22 -6.97 21.28
N GLU A 155 -10.08 -5.95 21.21
CA GLU A 155 -10.45 -5.11 22.35
C GLU A 155 -11.07 -5.96 23.48
N SER A 156 -11.95 -6.90 23.14
CA SER A 156 -12.56 -7.80 24.13
C SER A 156 -11.56 -8.74 24.80
N LYS A 157 -10.53 -9.20 24.09
CA LYS A 157 -9.47 -10.09 24.59
C LYS A 157 -8.41 -9.35 25.39
N ILE A 158 -8.01 -8.18 24.91
CA ILE A 158 -7.14 -7.23 25.63
C ILE A 158 -7.82 -6.87 26.94
N ARG A 159 -9.11 -6.50 26.94
CA ARG A 159 -9.88 -6.22 28.17
C ARG A 159 -9.99 -7.40 29.13
N LYS A 160 -9.87 -8.63 28.63
CA LYS A 160 -9.85 -9.88 29.43
C LYS A 160 -8.44 -10.30 29.87
N ASN A 161 -7.39 -9.51 29.59
CA ASN A 161 -5.99 -9.81 29.91
C ASN A 161 -5.48 -11.16 29.38
N LYS A 162 -6.09 -11.69 28.31
CA LYS A 162 -5.71 -12.96 27.70
C LYS A 162 -5.01 -12.67 26.37
N PHE A 163 -3.74 -12.30 26.45
CA PHE A 163 -2.87 -12.18 25.30
C PHE A 163 -2.05 -13.47 25.17
N ASP A 164 -2.27 -14.20 24.07
CA ASP A 164 -1.70 -15.53 23.83
C ASP A 164 -0.76 -15.56 22.59
N PHE A 165 -0.13 -16.70 22.31
CA PHE A 165 0.79 -16.81 21.17
C PHE A 165 0.07 -16.82 19.81
N ALA A 166 -1.21 -17.19 19.76
CA ALA A 166 -1.99 -17.14 18.54
C ALA A 166 -2.28 -15.70 18.14
N ASP A 167 -2.69 -14.87 19.11
CA ASP A 167 -2.90 -13.44 18.92
C ASP A 167 -1.59 -12.74 18.52
N PHE A 168 -0.47 -13.13 19.14
CA PHE A 168 0.85 -12.62 18.75
C PHE A 168 1.23 -12.97 17.31
N LYS A 169 0.95 -14.19 16.86
CA LYS A 169 1.17 -14.61 15.47
C LYS A 169 0.35 -13.76 14.49
N THR A 170 -0.93 -13.54 14.77
CA THR A 170 -1.80 -12.71 13.93
C THR A 170 -1.28 -11.28 13.82
N GLN A 171 -0.78 -10.70 14.91
CA GLN A 171 -0.17 -9.37 14.90
C GLN A 171 1.12 -9.33 14.07
N LEU A 172 1.97 -10.36 14.17
CA LEU A 172 3.17 -10.46 13.33
C LEU A 172 2.83 -10.58 11.85
N GLU A 173 1.80 -11.36 11.51
CA GLU A 173 1.32 -11.49 10.13
C GLU A 173 0.78 -10.17 9.58
N GLN A 174 0.09 -9.36 10.41
CA GLN A 174 -0.36 -8.02 10.04
C GLN A 174 0.82 -7.08 9.78
N ILE A 175 1.82 -7.05 10.66
CA ILE A 175 3.04 -6.23 10.47
C ILE A 175 3.79 -6.65 9.20
N LYS A 176 3.88 -7.96 8.93
CA LYS A 176 4.50 -8.48 7.70
C LYS A 176 3.74 -8.08 6.43
N LYS A 177 2.39 -8.03 6.49
CA LYS A 177 1.55 -7.54 5.38
C LYS A 177 1.72 -6.04 5.12
N MET A 178 2.09 -5.26 6.13
CA MET A 178 2.38 -3.83 5.98
C MET A 178 3.73 -3.55 5.29
N GLY A 179 4.57 -4.57 5.09
CA GLY A 179 5.59 -4.63 4.03
C GLY A 179 6.82 -3.72 4.17
N ASN A 180 6.82 -2.71 5.06
CA ASN A 180 7.99 -1.83 5.21
C ASN A 180 8.21 -1.40 6.67
N MET A 181 8.90 -2.26 7.42
CA MET A 181 9.25 -2.02 8.82
C MET A 181 10.16 -0.80 9.01
N LYS A 182 10.90 -0.42 7.96
CA LYS A 182 11.76 0.77 7.90
C LYS A 182 10.96 2.07 8.01
N ASP A 183 9.79 2.13 7.37
CA ASP A 183 8.92 3.31 7.40
C ASP A 183 8.20 3.43 8.75
N LEU A 184 7.73 2.31 9.32
CA LEU A 184 7.08 2.29 10.64
C LEU A 184 8.04 2.69 11.78
N LEU A 185 9.30 2.23 11.76
CA LEU A 185 10.30 2.61 12.76
C LEU A 185 10.77 4.06 12.59
N GLY A 186 10.74 4.60 11.37
CA GLY A 186 10.98 6.02 11.09
C GLY A 186 9.93 6.96 11.71
N MET A 187 8.75 6.44 12.06
CA MET A 187 7.64 7.21 12.65
C MET A 187 7.63 7.22 14.18
N ILE A 188 8.53 6.49 14.87
CA ILE A 188 8.61 6.48 16.34
C ILE A 188 9.43 7.69 16.83
N PRO A 189 8.83 8.62 17.62
CA PRO A 189 9.53 9.78 18.14
C PRO A 189 10.74 9.36 19.01
N GLY A 190 11.92 9.89 18.71
CA GLY A 190 13.16 9.65 19.48
C GLY A 190 14.03 8.48 19.02
N VAL A 191 13.60 7.70 18.01
CA VAL A 191 14.35 6.52 17.51
C VAL A 191 14.87 6.70 16.07
N GLY A 192 14.27 7.61 15.30
CA GLY A 192 14.55 7.79 13.86
C GLY A 192 15.98 8.16 13.45
N SER A 193 16.82 8.69 14.37
CA SER A 193 18.20 9.08 14.04
C SER A 193 19.24 7.97 14.21
N LYS A 194 18.92 6.86 14.88
CA LYS A 194 19.88 5.77 15.18
C LYS A 194 19.66 4.49 14.39
N ILE A 195 18.61 4.40 13.58
CA ILE A 195 18.20 3.17 12.86
C ILE A 195 18.44 3.25 11.34
N LYS A 196 18.93 4.38 10.80
CA LYS A 196 19.12 4.56 9.34
C LYS A 196 20.00 3.48 8.67
N ASP A 197 20.90 2.86 9.42
CA ASP A 197 21.88 1.88 8.90
C ASP A 197 21.66 0.43 9.38
N LEU A 198 20.54 0.14 10.06
CA LEU A 198 20.22 -1.23 10.45
C LEU A 198 19.46 -1.93 9.32
N ASP A 199 20.13 -2.87 8.66
CA ASP A 199 19.51 -3.85 7.77
C ASP A 199 18.65 -4.80 8.62
N ILE A 200 17.39 -4.43 8.82
CA ILE A 200 16.46 -5.28 9.56
C ILE A 200 15.99 -6.37 8.60
N ASN A 201 16.59 -7.54 8.76
CA ASN A 201 16.35 -8.71 7.92
C ASN A 201 14.88 -9.17 8.04
N ASP A 202 14.14 -9.18 6.92
CA ASP A 202 12.76 -9.71 6.82
C ASP A 202 12.63 -11.17 7.30
N ASP A 203 13.76 -11.90 7.35
CA ASP A 203 13.83 -13.27 7.84
C ASP A 203 13.73 -13.40 9.37
N ALA A 204 13.84 -12.31 10.13
CA ALA A 204 13.76 -12.34 11.59
C ALA A 204 12.39 -12.88 12.08
N PHE A 205 11.30 -12.54 11.38
CA PHE A 205 9.96 -13.00 11.73
C PHE A 205 9.66 -14.44 11.31
N LYS A 206 10.31 -14.95 10.25
CA LYS A 206 10.12 -16.35 9.81
C LYS A 206 10.56 -17.33 10.91
N GLY A 207 11.65 -17.00 11.63
CA GLY A 207 12.12 -17.80 12.76
C GLY A 207 11.12 -17.86 13.91
N ILE A 208 10.48 -16.72 14.22
CA ILE A 208 9.45 -16.63 15.25
C ILE A 208 8.19 -17.40 14.84
N GLU A 209 7.78 -17.28 13.58
CA GLU A 209 6.63 -17.99 13.02
C GLU A 209 6.83 -19.52 13.10
N ALA A 210 8.03 -20.01 12.78
CA ALA A 210 8.39 -21.41 12.91
C ALA A 210 8.33 -21.92 14.36
N MET A 211 8.73 -21.09 15.34
CA MET A 211 8.62 -21.42 16.77
C MET A 211 7.16 -21.55 17.21
N ILE A 212 6.29 -20.59 16.83
CA ILE A 212 4.86 -20.62 17.18
C ILE A 212 4.15 -21.80 16.49
N ASN A 213 4.49 -22.08 15.24
CA ASN A 213 3.93 -23.22 14.50
C ASN A 213 4.35 -24.58 15.10
N SER A 214 5.47 -24.63 15.82
CA SER A 214 5.94 -25.83 16.52
C SER A 214 5.23 -26.10 17.87
N MET A 215 4.45 -25.14 18.34
CA MET A 215 3.58 -25.29 19.53
C MET A 215 2.27 -25.99 19.18
N THR A 216 1.70 -26.68 20.15
CA THR A 216 0.34 -27.23 20.10
C THR A 216 -0.71 -26.13 20.28
N PRO A 217 -1.97 -26.34 19.84
CA PRO A 217 -3.04 -25.35 20.03
C PRO A 217 -3.25 -24.94 21.50
N GLU A 218 -3.11 -25.88 22.43
CA GLU A 218 -3.24 -25.62 23.87
C GLU A 218 -2.11 -24.71 24.39
N GLU A 219 -0.88 -24.98 23.99
CA GLU A 219 0.29 -24.15 24.31
C GLU A 219 0.19 -22.76 23.70
N ARG A 220 -0.38 -22.65 22.49
CA ARG A 220 -0.58 -21.35 21.83
C ARG A 220 -1.60 -20.47 22.58
N GLY A 221 -2.66 -21.08 23.09
CA GLY A 221 -3.71 -20.39 23.85
C GLY A 221 -3.35 -20.12 25.31
N ASN A 222 -2.34 -20.81 25.86
CA ASN A 222 -1.90 -20.63 27.24
C ASN A 222 -0.37 -20.57 27.36
N PRO A 223 0.22 -19.37 27.28
CA PRO A 223 1.66 -19.18 27.35
C PRO A 223 2.34 -19.68 28.62
N ASP A 224 1.60 -19.76 29.73
CA ASP A 224 2.15 -20.16 31.03
C ASP A 224 2.41 -21.67 31.11
N LEU A 225 1.94 -22.46 30.14
CA LEU A 225 2.20 -23.91 30.05
C LEU A 225 3.60 -24.24 29.50
N ILE A 226 4.35 -23.27 28.98
CA ILE A 226 5.64 -23.51 28.33
C ILE A 226 6.77 -23.71 29.36
N ASP A 227 6.96 -24.97 29.75
CA ASP A 227 8.08 -25.42 30.57
C ASP A 227 9.37 -25.64 29.73
N ASN A 228 10.48 -25.96 30.43
CA ASN A 228 11.78 -26.20 29.79
C ASN A 228 11.79 -27.41 28.82
N ASN A 229 10.93 -28.41 29.03
CA ASN A 229 10.85 -29.58 28.15
C ASN A 229 10.11 -29.24 26.86
N ARG A 230 9.05 -28.45 26.95
CA ARG A 230 8.31 -27.91 25.80
C ARG A 230 9.18 -26.95 25.00
N ARG A 231 10.01 -26.12 25.65
CA ARG A 231 11.00 -25.28 24.94
C ARG A 231 12.00 -26.09 24.12
N LYS A 232 12.51 -27.21 24.67
CA LYS A 232 13.39 -28.14 23.92
C LYS A 232 12.68 -28.75 22.71
N ARG A 233 11.40 -29.13 22.86
CA ARG A 233 10.59 -29.66 21.76
C ARG A 233 10.36 -28.61 20.67
N ILE A 234 10.02 -27.37 21.06
CA ILE A 234 9.79 -26.25 20.15
C ILE A 234 11.07 -25.92 19.37
N ALA A 235 12.21 -25.81 20.06
CA ALA A 235 13.52 -25.59 19.46
C ALA A 235 13.82 -26.64 18.35
N LYS A 236 13.60 -27.92 18.66
CA LYS A 236 13.77 -29.01 17.70
C LYS A 236 12.78 -28.94 16.53
N GLY A 237 11.53 -28.58 16.78
CA GLY A 237 10.49 -28.44 15.75
C GLY A 237 10.70 -27.24 14.81
N SER A 238 11.27 -26.16 15.33
CA SER A 238 11.53 -24.93 14.57
C SER A 238 12.92 -24.86 13.95
N GLY A 239 13.79 -25.85 14.20
CA GLY A 239 15.19 -25.84 13.74
C GLY A 239 16.03 -24.73 14.38
N LYS A 240 15.72 -24.36 15.63
CA LYS A 240 16.38 -23.27 16.37
C LYS A 240 17.06 -23.80 17.64
N GLU A 241 17.96 -23.01 18.21
CA GLU A 241 18.57 -23.37 19.48
C GLU A 241 17.65 -23.06 20.66
N ILE A 242 17.88 -23.72 21.79
CA ILE A 242 17.11 -23.46 23.01
C ILE A 242 17.30 -22.02 23.51
N GLY A 243 18.46 -21.40 23.21
CA GLY A 243 18.74 -20.00 23.51
C GLY A 243 17.79 -19.05 22.78
N ASP A 244 17.53 -19.31 21.49
CA ASP A 244 16.61 -18.53 20.67
C ASP A 244 15.19 -18.58 21.21
N VAL A 245 14.74 -19.78 21.61
CA VAL A 245 13.41 -19.96 22.21
C VAL A 245 13.30 -19.23 23.55
N ASN A 246 14.35 -19.26 24.38
CA ASN A 246 14.35 -18.52 25.65
C ASN A 246 14.33 -17.00 25.43
N ALA A 247 15.07 -16.49 24.45
CA ALA A 247 15.04 -15.08 24.07
C ALA A 247 13.65 -14.68 23.58
N PHE A 248 13.02 -15.51 22.74
CA PHE A 248 11.66 -15.32 22.27
C PHE A 248 10.64 -15.26 23.43
N MET A 249 10.70 -16.20 24.37
CA MET A 249 9.80 -16.21 25.53
C MET A 249 9.93 -14.93 26.37
N LYS A 250 11.16 -14.42 26.54
CA LYS A 250 11.41 -13.17 27.26
C LYS A 250 10.84 -11.96 26.53
N GLN A 251 10.98 -11.89 25.21
CA GLN A 251 10.41 -10.83 24.38
C GLN A 251 8.88 -10.84 24.41
N PHE A 252 8.28 -12.04 24.34
CA PHE A 252 6.84 -12.21 24.47
C PHE A 252 6.33 -11.72 25.83
N GLU A 253 7.02 -12.05 26.92
CA GLU A 253 6.65 -11.62 28.27
C GLU A 253 6.74 -10.11 28.45
N GLN A 254 7.81 -9.48 27.95
CA GLN A 254 7.95 -8.01 27.95
C GLN A 254 6.80 -7.33 27.22
N MET A 255 6.41 -7.87 26.06
CA MET A 255 5.30 -7.32 25.29
C MET A 255 3.94 -7.57 25.96
N ARG A 256 3.76 -8.75 26.58
CA ARG A 256 2.58 -9.08 27.41
C ARG A 256 2.44 -8.09 28.57
N ASP A 257 3.54 -7.72 29.22
CA ASP A 257 3.54 -6.76 30.32
C ASP A 257 3.29 -5.32 29.84
N MET A 258 3.84 -4.93 28.69
CA MET A 258 3.53 -3.65 28.05
C MET A 258 2.03 -3.54 27.72
N MET A 259 1.43 -4.60 27.16
CA MET A 259 -0.01 -4.64 26.84
C MET A 259 -0.88 -4.59 28.10
N LYS A 260 -0.49 -5.26 29.18
CA LYS A 260 -1.14 -5.13 30.50
C LYS A 260 -1.04 -3.69 31.05
N GLY A 261 0.11 -3.03 30.85
CA GLY A 261 0.32 -1.64 31.23
C GLY A 261 -0.54 -0.65 30.44
N MET A 262 -0.69 -0.86 29.14
CA MET A 262 -1.52 -0.04 28.27
C MET A 262 -3.01 -0.12 28.63
N ASN A 263 -3.49 -1.29 29.05
CA ASN A 263 -4.84 -1.46 29.62
C ASN A 263 -5.08 -0.62 30.88
N LYS A 264 -4.07 -0.52 31.76
CA LYS A 264 -4.14 0.33 32.96
C LYS A 264 -4.15 1.81 32.60
N MET A 265 -3.40 2.21 31.56
CA MET A 265 -3.33 3.60 31.12
C MET A 265 -4.59 4.06 30.38
N ASN A 266 -5.24 3.17 29.61
CA ASN A 266 -6.52 3.45 28.94
C ASN A 266 -7.69 3.57 29.94
N MET A 267 -7.61 2.87 31.08
CA MET A 267 -8.50 3.10 32.24
C MET A 267 -8.26 4.47 32.90
N PHE A 268 -7.00 4.91 32.99
CA PHE A 268 -6.64 6.23 33.55
C PHE A 268 -7.08 7.39 32.64
N GLY A 269 -6.97 7.23 31.31
CA GLY A 269 -7.45 8.21 30.32
C GLY A 269 -8.97 8.35 30.28
N LYS A 270 -9.72 7.29 30.61
CA LYS A 270 -11.19 7.35 30.79
C LYS A 270 -11.63 7.98 32.11
N MET A 271 -10.75 8.10 33.10
CA MET A 271 -11.06 8.74 34.40
C MET A 271 -10.83 10.26 34.41
N MET A 272 -10.17 10.83 33.40
CA MET A 272 -9.94 12.29 33.29
C MET A 272 -10.50 12.88 31.99
N PRO A 273 -11.83 12.94 31.80
CA PRO A 273 -12.42 13.74 30.74
C PRO A 273 -12.44 15.21 31.19
N GLY A 274 -11.37 15.96 30.94
CA GLY A 274 -11.35 17.36 31.39
C GLY A 274 -10.22 18.29 30.97
N MET A 275 -9.25 17.86 30.17
CA MET A 275 -8.19 18.77 29.69
C MET A 275 -7.93 18.59 28.20
N ARG A 276 -8.86 19.12 27.40
CA ARG A 276 -8.56 19.66 26.07
C ARG A 276 -9.09 21.09 26.05
N ARG A 277 -8.17 22.05 26.19
CA ARG A 277 -8.26 23.38 25.59
C ARG A 277 -7.12 23.49 24.61
#